data_AF-T1H3R7-F1
#
_entry.id   AF-T1H3R7-F1
#
_cell.length_a   1.000
_cell.length_b   1.000
_cell.length_c   1.000
_cell.angle_alpha   90.00
_cell.angle_beta   90.00
_cell.angle_gamma   90.00
#
_symmetry.space_group_name_H-M   'P 1'
#
loop_
_entity.id
_entity.type
_entity.pdbx_description
1 polymer ?
#
loop_
_entity_poly.entity_id
_entity_poly.type
_entity_poly.pdbx_seq_one_letter_code
_entity_poly.pdbx_strand_id
1 'polypeptide(L)'
;MIQETLAKTGDNTQIACKCIYTSMEPHQILIFEDLTKKNYKPVSGIEGSLPIVKIALSKLARYHAVCFKTNSETGEIKKDYEKIQFDVEKLKQMPMFRDGFPFFLDMLKTIPDLKEYVPIFERIAADKPVDKAYSMFDDCKANWMILTHGDFHLKNIMLSEKEDGSVDDVLLIDFQACCWGPAITDITYMLYMMLDTKTRLERRDEVIYHYYKEFTETLRRINFTGEFPKLTDLYKDILSFKDYGERFLL
;
A
#
# COMPACT_ATOMS: atom_id res chain seq x y z
N MET A 1 2.46 -15.96 -10.96
CA MET A 1 2.82 -14.85 -11.87
C MET A 1 4.01 -14.01 -11.41
N ILE A 2 3.91 -13.22 -10.33
CA ILE A 2 4.91 -12.17 -10.02
C ILE A 2 6.29 -12.76 -9.70
N GLN A 3 6.37 -13.62 -8.69
CA GLN A 3 7.63 -14.27 -8.30
C GLN A 3 8.21 -15.15 -9.43
N GLU A 4 7.36 -15.77 -10.25
CA GLU A 4 7.80 -16.54 -11.42
C GLU A 4 8.46 -15.66 -12.49
N THR A 5 7.93 -14.44 -12.69
CA THR A 5 8.50 -13.48 -13.65
C THR A 5 9.88 -13.01 -13.19
N LEU A 6 10.04 -12.73 -11.90
CA LEU A 6 11.34 -12.38 -11.30
C LEU A 6 12.33 -13.55 -11.43
N ALA A 7 11.92 -14.77 -11.07
CA ALA A 7 12.76 -15.96 -11.09
C ALA A 7 13.29 -16.29 -12.50
N LYS A 8 12.49 -16.07 -13.56
CA LYS A 8 12.93 -16.22 -14.96
C LYS A 8 14.12 -15.34 -15.33
N THR A 9 14.38 -14.29 -14.56
CA THR A 9 15.49 -13.34 -14.76
C THR A 9 16.58 -13.46 -13.69
N GLY A 10 16.57 -14.54 -12.92
CA GLY A 10 17.55 -14.82 -11.86
C GLY A 10 17.28 -14.09 -10.54
N ASP A 11 16.15 -13.38 -10.43
CA ASP A 11 15.73 -12.71 -9.20
C ASP A 11 14.84 -13.63 -8.37
N ASN A 12 15.43 -14.26 -7.35
CA ASN A 12 14.73 -15.18 -6.45
C ASN A 12 14.03 -14.45 -5.28
N THR A 13 13.76 -13.14 -5.40
CA THR A 13 13.05 -12.39 -4.36
C THR A 13 11.67 -13.00 -4.10
N GLN A 14 11.46 -13.49 -2.87
CA GLN A 14 10.14 -13.83 -2.38
C GLN A 14 9.43 -12.53 -1.95
N ILE A 15 8.25 -12.24 -2.50
CA ILE A 15 7.44 -11.06 -2.17
C ILE A 15 6.40 -11.40 -1.11
N ALA A 16 5.78 -12.57 -1.22
CA ALA A 16 4.70 -13.00 -0.36
C ALA A 16 4.85 -14.48 0.02
N CYS A 17 4.10 -14.91 1.03
CA CYS A 17 4.03 -16.33 1.39
C CYS A 17 3.43 -17.16 0.23
N LYS A 18 3.81 -18.43 0.18
CA LYS A 18 3.23 -19.36 -0.78
C LYS A 18 1.76 -19.64 -0.43
N CYS A 19 0.86 -19.40 -1.38
CA CYS A 19 -0.50 -19.94 -1.33
C CYS A 19 -0.45 -21.45 -1.65
N ILE A 20 -0.94 -22.27 -0.71
CA ILE A 20 -0.93 -23.73 -0.78
C ILE A 20 -2.19 -24.25 -1.46
N TYR A 21 -3.33 -23.62 -1.18
CA TYR A 21 -4.63 -24.05 -1.69
C TYR A 21 -5.58 -22.87 -1.82
N THR A 22 -6.38 -22.91 -2.89
CA THR A 22 -7.47 -21.98 -3.14
C THR A 22 -8.71 -22.76 -3.54
N SER A 23 -9.87 -22.40 -3.00
CA SER A 23 -11.16 -22.83 -3.54
C SER A 23 -12.12 -21.65 -3.68
N MET A 24 -12.98 -21.69 -4.68
CA MET A 24 -14.12 -20.78 -4.82
C MET A 24 -15.44 -21.46 -4.43
N GLU A 25 -15.49 -22.79 -4.43
CA GLU A 25 -16.70 -23.59 -4.20
C GLU A 25 -16.43 -24.72 -3.20
N PRO A 26 -17.37 -25.05 -2.28
CA PRO A 26 -18.61 -24.33 -1.97
C PRO A 26 -18.37 -23.01 -1.21
N HIS A 27 -17.12 -22.76 -0.81
CA HIS A 27 -16.71 -21.57 -0.07
C HIS A 27 -15.41 -21.02 -0.63
N GLN A 28 -15.26 -19.69 -0.54
CA GLN A 28 -14.01 -19.01 -0.81
C GLN A 28 -13.00 -19.34 0.29
N ILE A 29 -11.95 -20.07 -0.06
CA ILE A 29 -10.93 -20.54 0.86
C ILE A 29 -9.56 -20.18 0.28
N LEU A 30 -8.71 -19.58 1.10
CA LEU A 30 -7.29 -19.39 0.84
C LEU A 30 -6.50 -20.03 1.99
N ILE A 31 -5.57 -20.92 1.67
CA ILE A 31 -4.66 -21.53 2.65
C ILE A 31 -3.24 -21.15 2.25
N PHE A 32 -2.51 -20.55 3.18
CA PHE A 32 -1.12 -20.13 2.98
C PHE A 32 -0.18 -20.98 3.83
N GLU A 33 1.09 -20.96 3.46
CA GLU A 33 2.13 -21.52 4.33
C GLU A 33 2.23 -20.76 5.66
N ASP A 34 2.50 -21.52 6.72
CA ASP A 34 2.72 -20.96 8.05
C ASP A 34 4.12 -20.34 8.12
N LEU A 35 4.15 -19.01 8.06
CA LEU A 35 5.37 -18.22 8.09
C LEU A 35 6.12 -18.29 9.44
N THR A 36 5.43 -18.62 10.55
CA THR A 36 6.08 -18.71 11.86
C THR A 36 7.11 -19.86 11.91
N LYS A 37 6.89 -20.92 11.11
CA LYS A 37 7.83 -22.04 10.94
C LYS A 37 9.10 -21.66 10.16
N LYS A 38 9.11 -20.48 9.54
CA LYS A 38 10.26 -19.91 8.82
C LYS A 38 10.87 -18.71 9.55
N ASN A 39 10.61 -18.57 10.85
CA ASN A 39 11.09 -17.47 11.69
C ASN A 39 10.65 -16.07 11.21
N TYR A 40 9.49 -15.99 10.56
CA TYR A 40 8.83 -14.72 10.30
C TYR A 40 7.83 -14.40 11.41
N LYS A 41 7.81 -13.15 11.84
CA LYS A 41 6.90 -12.62 12.87
C LYS A 41 6.26 -11.31 12.41
N PRO A 42 5.06 -10.97 12.89
CA PRO A 42 4.50 -9.64 12.65
C PRO A 42 5.45 -8.55 13.16
N VAL A 43 5.50 -7.40 12.48
CA VAL A 43 6.24 -6.25 13.00
C VAL A 43 5.58 -5.74 14.28
N SER A 44 6.36 -5.59 15.35
CA SER A 44 5.91 -5.00 16.60
C SER A 44 6.08 -3.48 16.57
N GLY A 45 5.09 -2.75 17.08
CA GLY A 45 5.15 -1.28 17.21
C GLY A 45 4.18 -0.56 16.27
N ILE A 46 4.25 0.78 16.31
CA ILE A 46 3.43 1.66 15.46
C ILE A 46 4.20 2.07 14.21
N GLU A 47 5.53 2.20 14.32
CA GLU A 47 6.43 2.69 13.27
C GLU A 47 7.58 1.70 13.03
N GLY A 48 8.07 1.64 11.80
CA GLY A 48 9.07 0.69 11.35
C GLY A 48 10.43 1.36 11.30
N SER A 49 11.47 0.60 11.63
CA SER A 49 12.83 1.08 11.39
C SER A 49 13.06 1.27 9.88
N LEU A 50 13.85 2.28 9.50
CA LEU A 50 14.11 2.54 8.09
C LEU A 50 14.65 1.33 7.31
N PRO A 51 15.49 0.43 7.88
CA PRO A 51 15.86 -0.82 7.20
C PRO A 51 14.66 -1.70 6.84
N ILE A 52 13.69 -1.88 7.75
CA ILE A 52 12.46 -2.65 7.48
C ILE A 52 11.69 -1.99 6.33
N VAL A 53 11.50 -0.68 6.40
CA VAL A 53 10.75 0.07 5.38
C VAL A 53 11.43 -0.02 4.02
N LYS A 54 12.75 0.12 3.93
CA LYS A 54 13.47 0.02 2.66
C LYS A 54 13.37 -1.37 2.02
N ILE A 55 13.47 -2.44 2.82
CA ILE A 55 13.33 -3.80 2.29
C ILE A 55 11.90 -4.01 1.80
N ALA A 56 10.89 -3.62 2.59
CA ALA A 56 9.48 -3.72 2.20
C ALA A 56 9.19 -2.92 0.93
N LEU A 57 9.78 -1.73 0.81
CA LEU A 57 9.63 -0.87 -0.34
C LEU A 57 10.31 -1.44 -1.59
N SER A 58 11.44 -2.13 -1.46
CA SER A 58 12.04 -2.89 -2.57
C SER A 58 11.12 -4.04 -3.02
N LYS A 59 10.43 -4.73 -2.10
CA LYS A 59 9.43 -5.77 -2.45
C LYS A 59 8.25 -5.17 -3.19
N LEU A 60 7.70 -4.05 -2.69
CA LEU A 60 6.61 -3.32 -3.34
C LEU A 60 7.04 -2.83 -4.75
N ALA A 61 8.23 -2.26 -4.88
CA ALA A 61 8.76 -1.79 -6.15
C ALA A 61 8.88 -2.91 -7.19
N ARG A 62 9.30 -4.11 -6.77
CA ARG A 62 9.36 -5.31 -7.64
C ARG A 62 7.97 -5.80 -8.03
N TYR A 63 7.06 -5.87 -7.05
CA TYR A 63 5.65 -6.19 -7.27
C TYR A 63 5.02 -5.26 -8.32
N HIS A 64 5.19 -3.95 -8.12
CA HIS A 64 4.76 -2.91 -9.05
C HIS A 64 5.40 -3.08 -10.43
N ALA A 65 6.73 -3.19 -10.53
CA ALA A 65 7.42 -3.30 -11.81
C ALA A 65 6.93 -4.48 -12.66
N VAL A 66 6.70 -5.64 -12.05
CA VAL A 66 6.15 -6.80 -12.75
C VAL A 66 4.72 -6.54 -13.20
N CYS A 67 3.85 -6.01 -12.33
CA CYS A 67 2.47 -5.69 -12.70
C CYS A 67 2.40 -4.63 -13.82
N PHE A 68 3.26 -3.61 -13.77
CA PHE A 68 3.36 -2.58 -14.79
C PHE A 68 3.70 -3.16 -16.15
N LYS A 69 4.74 -4.00 -16.20
CA LYS A 69 5.13 -4.70 -17.43
C LYS A 69 4.00 -5.57 -17.95
N THR A 70 3.46 -6.45 -17.11
CA THR A 70 2.39 -7.38 -17.52
C THR A 70 1.18 -6.63 -18.05
N ASN A 71 0.74 -5.56 -17.38
CA ASN A 71 -0.38 -4.76 -17.87
C ASN A 71 -0.07 -4.03 -19.17
N SER A 72 1.16 -3.52 -19.34
CA SER A 72 1.59 -2.87 -20.58
C SER A 72 1.59 -3.82 -21.78
N GLU A 73 1.80 -5.12 -21.54
CA GLU A 73 1.83 -6.15 -22.58
C GLU A 73 0.46 -6.78 -22.86
N THR A 74 -0.36 -7.00 -21.82
CA THR A 74 -1.63 -7.75 -21.95
C THR A 74 -2.89 -6.95 -21.65
N GLY A 75 -2.80 -5.88 -20.85
CA GLY A 75 -3.95 -5.11 -20.36
C GLY A 75 -4.86 -5.85 -19.37
N GLU A 76 -4.54 -7.10 -19.01
CA GLU A 76 -5.42 -7.97 -18.21
C GLU A 76 -5.51 -7.53 -16.75
N ILE A 77 -4.39 -7.09 -16.17
CA ILE A 77 -4.36 -6.62 -14.78
C ILE A 77 -5.33 -5.46 -14.59
N LYS A 78 -5.30 -4.46 -15.49
CA LYS A 78 -6.26 -3.37 -15.43
C LYS A 78 -7.68 -3.91 -15.53
N LYS A 79 -7.97 -4.80 -16.48
CA LYS A 79 -9.32 -5.35 -16.69
C LYS A 79 -9.86 -6.06 -15.45
N ASP A 80 -9.04 -6.86 -14.78
CA ASP A 80 -9.45 -7.67 -13.63
C ASP A 80 -9.53 -6.87 -12.32
N TYR A 81 -8.83 -5.73 -12.24
CA TYR A 81 -8.72 -4.90 -11.04
C TYR A 81 -9.14 -3.43 -11.26
N GLU A 82 -9.87 -3.12 -12.34
CA GLU A 82 -10.25 -1.73 -12.73
C GLU A 82 -11.14 -1.08 -11.68
N LYS A 83 -11.95 -1.89 -10.98
CA LYS A 83 -12.80 -1.43 -9.91
C LYS A 83 -12.18 -1.83 -8.59
N ILE A 84 -12.21 -0.91 -7.62
CA ILE A 84 -11.99 -1.23 -6.22
C ILE A 84 -12.86 -2.46 -5.91
N GLN A 85 -12.27 -3.52 -5.35
CA GLN A 85 -13.01 -4.75 -5.03
C GLN A 85 -14.18 -4.50 -4.07
N PHE A 86 -14.18 -3.33 -3.43
CA PHE A 86 -15.22 -2.85 -2.57
C PHE A 86 -16.15 -1.86 -3.29
N ASP A 87 -17.43 -2.19 -3.27
CA ASP A 87 -18.51 -1.28 -3.61
C ASP A 87 -18.55 -0.15 -2.57
N VAL A 88 -18.16 1.06 -2.99
CA VAL A 88 -18.02 2.25 -2.15
C VAL A 88 -19.32 2.56 -1.41
N GLU A 89 -20.46 2.41 -2.08
CA GLU A 89 -21.76 2.69 -1.47
C GLU A 89 -22.13 1.63 -0.43
N LYS A 90 -21.70 0.38 -0.62
CA LYS A 90 -21.81 -0.65 0.43
C LYS A 90 -20.86 -0.41 1.59
N LEU A 91 -19.61 0.00 1.33
CA LEU A 91 -18.67 0.34 2.40
C LEU A 91 -19.21 1.47 3.28
N LYS A 92 -19.73 2.55 2.67
CA LYS A 92 -20.36 3.67 3.41
C LYS A 92 -21.53 3.23 4.28
N GLN A 93 -22.22 2.15 3.91
CA GLN A 93 -23.32 1.60 4.70
C GLN A 93 -22.86 0.67 5.83
N MET A 94 -21.60 0.22 5.84
CA MET A 94 -21.08 -0.58 6.94
C MET A 94 -21.05 0.27 8.23
N PRO A 95 -21.43 -0.29 9.39
CA PRO A 95 -21.52 0.47 10.65
C PRO A 95 -20.25 1.24 11.00
N MET A 96 -19.08 0.68 10.67
CA MET A 96 -17.79 1.35 10.90
C MET A 96 -17.69 2.69 10.16
N PHE A 97 -18.08 2.75 8.88
CA PHE A 97 -17.98 3.98 8.08
C PHE A 97 -19.17 4.91 8.30
N ARG A 98 -20.37 4.35 8.47
CA ARG A 98 -21.60 5.12 8.70
C ARG A 98 -21.60 5.80 10.07
N ASP A 99 -21.28 5.04 11.12
CA ASP A 99 -21.48 5.47 12.50
C ASP A 99 -20.18 5.72 13.27
N GLY A 100 -19.04 5.21 12.77
CA GLY A 100 -17.77 5.31 13.49
C GLY A 100 -17.35 6.75 13.78
N PHE A 101 -17.42 7.64 12.79
CA PHE A 101 -17.05 9.05 12.99
C PHE A 101 -18.05 9.81 13.87
N PRO A 102 -19.38 9.68 13.70
CA PRO A 102 -20.36 10.19 14.66
C PRO A 102 -20.11 9.73 16.10
N PHE A 103 -19.89 8.43 16.33
CA PHE A 103 -19.61 7.90 17.67
C PHE A 103 -18.29 8.42 18.23
N PHE A 104 -17.27 8.57 17.39
CA PHE A 104 -16.00 9.18 17.80
C PHE A 104 -16.20 10.64 18.24
N LEU A 105 -16.95 11.45 17.48
CA LEU A 105 -17.29 12.82 17.88
C LEU A 105 -18.08 12.88 19.18
N ASP A 106 -19.07 12.00 19.36
CA ASP A 106 -19.84 11.92 20.60
C ASP A 106 -18.95 11.55 21.78
N MET A 107 -18.05 10.58 21.62
CA MET A 107 -17.04 10.23 22.63
C MET A 107 -16.15 11.44 22.99
N LEU A 108 -15.61 12.17 22.01
CA LEU A 108 -14.81 13.38 22.26
C LEU A 108 -15.58 14.42 23.08
N LYS A 109 -16.88 14.57 22.84
CA LYS A 109 -17.75 15.50 23.58
C LYS A 109 -17.96 15.07 25.05
N THR A 110 -17.82 13.79 25.37
CA THR A 110 -17.98 13.29 26.75
C THR A 110 -16.73 13.43 27.62
N ILE A 111 -15.54 13.47 27.02
CA ILE A 111 -14.26 13.50 27.73
C ILE A 111 -13.80 14.97 27.88
N PRO A 112 -13.75 15.55 29.10
CA PRO A 112 -13.46 16.98 29.29
C PRO A 112 -12.19 17.46 28.59
N ASP A 113 -11.11 16.70 28.69
CA ASP A 113 -9.79 17.06 28.15
C ASP A 113 -9.74 16.99 26.60
N LEU A 114 -10.70 16.31 25.97
CA LEU A 114 -10.74 16.15 24.52
C LEU A 114 -11.74 17.07 23.82
N LYS A 115 -12.54 17.83 24.58
CA LYS A 115 -13.55 18.75 24.03
C LYS A 115 -12.94 19.83 23.14
N GLU A 116 -11.70 20.23 23.39
CA GLU A 116 -11.01 21.23 22.56
C GLU A 116 -10.80 20.79 21.11
N TYR A 117 -10.75 19.47 20.84
CA TYR A 117 -10.55 18.92 19.50
C TYR A 117 -11.85 18.75 18.71
N VAL A 118 -13.02 18.82 19.36
CA VAL A 118 -14.32 18.63 18.70
C VAL A 118 -14.51 19.55 17.49
N PRO A 119 -14.21 20.87 17.54
CA PRO A 119 -14.35 21.75 16.39
C PRO A 119 -13.46 21.36 15.20
N ILE A 120 -12.29 20.76 15.48
CA ILE A 120 -11.34 20.30 14.46
C ILE A 120 -11.95 19.12 13.71
N PHE A 121 -12.42 18.10 14.45
CA PHE A 121 -13.00 16.91 13.85
C PHE A 121 -14.36 17.17 13.18
N GLU A 122 -15.17 18.10 13.70
CA GLU A 122 -16.39 18.55 13.01
C GLU A 122 -16.08 19.21 11.66
N ARG A 123 -15.02 20.01 11.59
CA ARG A 123 -14.55 20.59 10.31
C ARG A 123 -14.05 19.50 9.36
N ILE A 124 -13.32 18.49 9.85
CA ILE A 124 -12.86 17.36 9.04
C ILE A 124 -14.07 16.59 8.48
N ALA A 125 -15.05 16.22 9.30
CA ALA A 125 -16.27 15.56 8.84
C ALA A 125 -17.01 16.36 7.78
N ALA A 126 -17.14 17.67 7.97
CA ALA A 126 -17.81 18.55 7.03
C ALA A 126 -17.12 18.59 5.65
N ASP A 127 -15.80 18.34 5.60
CA ASP A 127 -15.04 18.27 4.35
C ASP A 127 -15.22 16.96 3.57
N LYS A 128 -16.00 16.00 4.12
CA LYS A 128 -16.32 14.69 3.51
C LYS A 128 -15.09 13.95 2.95
N PRO A 129 -14.06 13.69 3.78
CA PRO A 129 -12.78 13.14 3.33
C PRO A 129 -12.94 11.76 2.66
N VAL A 130 -13.90 10.95 3.11
CA VAL A 130 -14.21 9.63 2.53
C VAL A 130 -14.73 9.77 1.09
N ASP A 131 -15.71 10.65 0.85
CA ASP A 131 -16.22 10.89 -0.50
C ASP A 131 -15.13 11.42 -1.43
N LYS A 132 -14.28 12.31 -0.92
CA LYS A 132 -13.15 12.85 -1.68
C LYS A 132 -12.12 11.78 -2.03
N ALA A 133 -11.71 10.95 -1.07
CA ALA A 133 -10.78 9.86 -1.30
C ALA A 133 -11.30 8.89 -2.35
N TYR A 134 -12.59 8.55 -2.33
CA TYR A 134 -13.19 7.69 -3.37
C TYR A 134 -13.29 8.37 -4.73
N SER A 135 -13.67 9.64 -4.79
CA SER A 135 -13.74 10.38 -6.06
C SER A 135 -12.38 10.47 -6.77
N MET A 136 -11.27 10.33 -6.03
CA MET A 136 -9.93 10.26 -6.63
C MET A 136 -9.71 8.99 -7.45
N PHE A 137 -10.47 7.91 -7.21
CA PHE A 137 -10.34 6.65 -7.94
C PHE A 137 -11.25 6.57 -9.18
N ASP A 138 -12.42 7.23 -9.16
CA ASP A 138 -13.39 7.15 -10.28
C ASP A 138 -12.91 7.84 -11.57
N ASP A 139 -12.19 8.97 -11.47
CA ASP A 139 -11.70 9.77 -12.62
C ASP A 139 -10.17 9.93 -12.60
N CYS A 140 -9.47 8.94 -12.07
CA CYS A 140 -8.06 9.06 -11.75
C CYS A 140 -7.16 9.20 -13.00
N LYS A 141 -6.53 10.37 -13.16
CA LYS A 141 -5.50 10.63 -14.19
C LYS A 141 -4.13 10.81 -13.57
N ALA A 142 -3.61 9.75 -12.95
CA ALA A 142 -2.22 9.71 -12.53
C ALA A 142 -1.30 9.36 -13.71
N ASN A 143 -0.06 9.84 -13.66
CA ASN A 143 0.95 9.47 -14.63
C ASN A 143 1.44 8.04 -14.41
N TRP A 144 1.43 7.57 -13.16
CA TRP A 144 1.86 6.22 -12.76
C TRP A 144 0.67 5.38 -12.33
N MET A 145 0.04 4.69 -13.28
CA MET A 145 -1.02 3.71 -13.00
C MET A 145 -0.44 2.30 -12.86
N ILE A 146 -0.85 1.58 -11.82
CA ILE A 146 -0.32 0.28 -11.46
C ILE A 146 -1.35 -0.55 -10.68
N LEU A 147 -1.10 -1.86 -10.55
CA LEU A 147 -1.80 -2.63 -9.53
C LEU A 147 -1.17 -2.33 -8.18
N THR A 148 -1.90 -1.64 -7.31
CA THR A 148 -1.48 -1.29 -5.96
C THR A 148 -1.73 -2.45 -5.02
N HIS A 149 -0.97 -2.54 -3.93
CA HIS A 149 -1.30 -3.39 -2.79
C HIS A 149 -2.60 -2.92 -2.12
N GLY A 150 -2.80 -1.60 -2.02
CA GLY A 150 -4.01 -0.96 -1.51
C GLY A 150 -4.08 -0.84 0.02
N ASP A 151 -3.36 -1.69 0.74
CA ASP A 151 -3.25 -1.65 2.22
C ASP A 151 -1.80 -1.88 2.71
N PHE A 152 -0.87 -1.11 2.15
CA PHE A 152 0.57 -1.30 2.38
C PHE A 152 1.06 -0.60 3.67
N HIS A 153 0.95 -1.30 4.81
CA HIS A 153 1.39 -0.82 6.13
C HIS A 153 2.11 -1.91 6.96
N LEU A 154 2.76 -1.54 8.08
CA LEU A 154 3.60 -2.46 8.89
C LEU A 154 2.91 -3.74 9.36
N LYS A 155 1.61 -3.68 9.68
CA LYS A 155 0.87 -4.87 10.15
C LYS A 155 0.61 -5.89 9.03
N ASN A 156 0.75 -5.48 7.77
CA ASN A 156 0.64 -6.32 6.59
C ASN A 156 2.04 -6.73 6.08
N ILE A 157 3.03 -6.70 6.98
CA ILE A 157 4.40 -7.13 6.74
C ILE A 157 4.80 -8.14 7.80
N MET A 158 5.40 -9.23 7.34
CA MET A 158 6.02 -10.26 8.18
C MET A 158 7.53 -10.09 8.11
N LEU A 159 8.18 -9.92 9.25
CA LEU A 159 9.60 -9.66 9.42
C LEU A 159 10.36 -10.92 9.79
N SER A 160 11.50 -11.16 9.15
CA SER A 160 12.51 -12.10 9.61
C SER A 160 13.77 -11.34 10.04
N GLU A 161 14.43 -11.83 11.08
CA GLU A 161 15.63 -11.23 11.67
C GLU A 161 16.75 -12.26 11.70
N LYS A 162 18.00 -11.77 11.63
CA LYS A 162 19.19 -12.57 11.84
C LYS A 162 19.42 -12.79 13.34
N GLU A 163 20.37 -13.67 13.66
CA GLU A 163 20.74 -13.97 15.05
C GLU A 163 21.23 -12.74 15.83
N ASP A 164 21.80 -11.74 15.14
CA ASP A 164 22.25 -10.48 15.73
C ASP A 164 21.12 -9.44 15.92
N GLY A 165 19.88 -9.79 15.58
CA GLY A 165 18.71 -8.91 15.64
C GLY A 165 18.59 -7.92 14.48
N SER A 166 19.51 -7.94 13.50
CA SER A 166 19.37 -7.15 12.28
C SER A 166 18.29 -7.72 11.36
N VAL A 167 17.68 -6.85 10.55
CA VAL A 167 16.63 -7.24 9.61
C VAL A 167 17.22 -8.17 8.54
N ASP A 168 16.63 -9.35 8.36
CA ASP A 168 17.01 -10.30 7.32
C ASP A 168 16.17 -10.12 6.06
N ASP A 169 14.86 -10.34 6.19
CA ASP A 169 13.91 -10.20 5.09
C ASP A 169 12.53 -9.75 5.58
N VAL A 170 11.69 -9.33 4.63
CA VAL A 170 10.27 -9.07 4.87
C VAL A 170 9.41 -9.69 3.78
N LEU A 171 8.22 -10.14 4.17
CA LEU A 171 7.19 -10.60 3.25
C LEU A 171 5.95 -9.74 3.38
N LEU A 172 5.36 -9.41 2.24
CA LEU A 172 4.08 -8.71 2.15
C LEU A 172 2.96 -9.73 2.30
N ILE A 173 1.93 -9.38 3.07
CA ILE A 173 0.73 -10.19 3.27
C ILE A 173 -0.51 -9.31 3.09
N ASP A 174 -1.66 -9.97 3.01
CA ASP A 174 -2.97 -9.32 2.94
C ASP A 174 -3.19 -8.43 1.70
N PHE A 175 -3.38 -9.09 0.56
CA PHE A 175 -3.61 -8.45 -0.74
C PHE A 175 -5.09 -8.17 -1.03
N GLN A 176 -5.96 -8.14 -0.02
CA GLN A 176 -7.41 -8.00 -0.20
C GLN A 176 -7.85 -6.65 -0.80
N ALA A 177 -7.00 -5.63 -0.72
CA ALA A 177 -7.28 -4.27 -1.18
C ALA A 177 -6.67 -3.95 -2.55
N CYS A 178 -6.12 -4.93 -3.27
CA CYS A 178 -5.46 -4.67 -4.54
C CYS A 178 -6.42 -4.02 -5.56
N CYS A 179 -5.96 -2.94 -6.19
CA CYS A 179 -6.74 -2.17 -7.15
C CYS A 179 -5.83 -1.61 -8.24
N TRP A 180 -6.34 -1.49 -9.46
CA TRP A 180 -5.66 -0.69 -10.47
C TRP A 180 -5.84 0.80 -10.14
N GLY A 181 -4.74 1.49 -9.88
CA GLY A 181 -4.77 2.87 -9.39
C GLY A 181 -3.41 3.56 -9.44
N PRO A 182 -3.33 4.80 -8.92
CA PRO A 182 -2.06 5.52 -8.85
C PRO A 182 -1.08 4.81 -7.95
N ALA A 183 0.16 4.60 -8.40
CA ALA A 183 1.23 4.06 -7.55
C ALA A 183 1.46 4.90 -6.28
N ILE A 184 1.06 6.18 -6.31
CA ILE A 184 1.25 7.09 -5.20
C ILE A 184 0.35 6.81 -4.00
N THR A 185 -0.72 6.02 -4.14
CA THR A 185 -1.57 5.63 -3.01
C THR A 185 -0.77 4.78 -2.02
N ASP A 186 -0.13 3.69 -2.47
CA ASP A 186 0.71 2.84 -1.61
C ASP A 186 1.91 3.59 -1.04
N ILE A 187 2.57 4.42 -1.86
CA ILE A 187 3.75 5.17 -1.44
C ILE A 187 3.39 6.18 -0.36
N THR A 188 2.30 6.95 -0.56
CA THR A 188 1.85 7.94 0.42
C THR A 188 1.36 7.22 1.67
N TYR A 189 0.58 6.16 1.53
CA TYR A 189 0.09 5.36 2.64
C TYR A 189 1.24 4.85 3.52
N MET A 190 2.26 4.24 2.91
CA MET A 190 3.44 3.77 3.63
C MET A 190 4.21 4.91 4.32
N LEU A 191 4.36 6.07 3.66
CA LEU A 191 5.07 7.20 4.28
C LEU A 191 4.42 7.61 5.61
N TYR A 192 3.10 7.57 5.71
CA TYR A 192 2.36 7.91 6.94
C TYR A 192 2.21 6.73 7.91
N MET A 193 2.06 5.51 7.41
CA MET A 193 1.73 4.34 8.22
C MET A 193 2.95 3.53 8.66
N MET A 194 4.13 3.79 8.10
CA MET A 194 5.34 3.01 8.38
C MET A 194 6.52 3.84 8.89
N LEU A 195 6.54 5.16 8.65
CA LEU A 195 7.63 6.04 9.08
C LEU A 195 7.19 6.96 10.20
N ASP A 196 8.10 7.20 11.13
CA ASP A 196 7.95 8.25 12.12
C ASP A 196 7.98 9.65 11.48
N THR A 197 7.39 10.63 12.18
CA THR A 197 7.27 12.00 11.66
C THR A 197 8.62 12.62 11.33
N LYS A 198 9.67 12.37 12.13
CA LYS A 198 11.01 12.92 11.87
C LYS A 198 11.60 12.31 10.60
N THR A 199 11.60 10.99 10.48
CA THR A 199 12.10 10.30 9.28
C THR A 199 11.31 10.69 8.04
N ARG A 200 9.99 10.83 8.13
CA ARG A 200 9.15 11.32 7.03
C ARG A 200 9.52 12.74 6.61
N LEU A 201 9.81 13.65 7.53
CA LEU A 201 10.18 15.02 7.16
C LEU A 201 11.60 15.12 6.62
N GLU A 202 12.55 14.40 7.21
CA GLU A 202 13.97 14.53 6.88
C GLU A 202 14.42 13.64 5.71
N ARG A 203 13.72 12.52 5.45
CA ARG A 203 14.19 11.47 4.52
C ARG A 203 13.17 11.01 3.49
N ARG A 204 12.03 11.69 3.37
CA ARG A 204 10.97 11.33 2.40
C ARG A 204 11.48 11.17 0.97
N ASP A 205 12.26 12.13 0.47
CA ASP A 205 12.72 12.08 -0.92
C ASP A 205 13.73 10.95 -1.15
N GLU A 206 14.52 10.60 -0.13
CA GLU A 206 15.39 9.42 -0.15
C GLU A 206 14.58 8.13 -0.26
N VAL A 207 13.50 8.01 0.52
CA VAL A 207 12.61 6.84 0.50
C VAL A 207 11.91 6.71 -0.85
N ILE A 208 11.37 7.80 -1.39
CA ILE A 208 10.72 7.82 -2.71
C ILE A 208 11.73 7.47 -3.82
N TYR A 209 12.94 8.02 -3.75
CA TYR A 209 13.98 7.71 -4.71
C TYR A 209 14.43 6.24 -4.64
N HIS A 210 14.51 5.66 -3.43
CA HIS A 210 14.80 4.23 -3.24
C HIS A 210 13.76 3.35 -3.95
N TYR A 211 12.47 3.64 -3.76
CA TYR A 211 11.38 2.96 -4.48
C TYR A 211 11.55 3.07 -6.01
N TYR A 212 11.73 4.29 -6.51
CA TYR A 212 11.86 4.56 -7.95
C TYR A 212 13.05 3.81 -8.56
N LYS A 213 14.19 3.83 -7.87
CA LYS A 213 15.40 3.14 -8.31
C LYS A 213 15.15 1.63 -8.43
N GLU A 214 14.63 1.00 -7.38
CA GLU A 214 14.31 -0.44 -7.37
C GLU A 214 13.29 -0.82 -8.43
N PHE A 215 12.26 0.00 -8.63
CA PHE A 215 11.25 -0.20 -9.66
C PHE A 215 11.88 -0.21 -11.06
N THR A 216 12.65 0.82 -11.40
CA THR A 216 13.28 0.93 -12.72
C THR A 216 14.38 -0.12 -12.94
N GLU A 217 15.17 -0.46 -11.93
CA GLU A 217 16.14 -1.56 -12.01
C GLU A 217 15.45 -2.90 -12.24
N THR A 218 14.30 -3.13 -11.59
CA THR A 218 13.50 -4.33 -11.81
C THR A 218 12.94 -4.37 -13.22
N LEU A 219 12.37 -3.28 -13.75
CA LEU A 219 11.91 -3.19 -15.15
C LEU A 219 13.00 -3.56 -16.16
N ARG A 220 14.24 -3.07 -15.95
CA ARG A 220 15.40 -3.45 -16.79
C ARG A 220 15.68 -4.96 -16.69
N ARG A 221 15.71 -5.50 -15.47
CA ARG A 221 16.00 -6.92 -15.22
C ARG A 221 14.97 -7.84 -15.88
N ILE A 222 13.69 -7.48 -15.83
CA ILE A 222 12.60 -8.25 -16.45
C ILE A 222 12.44 -7.96 -17.96
N ASN A 223 13.40 -7.28 -18.59
CA ASN A 223 13.41 -6.96 -20.02
C ASN A 223 12.15 -6.21 -20.50
N PHE A 224 11.71 -5.21 -19.74
CA PHE A 224 10.65 -4.31 -20.21
C PHE A 224 11.17 -3.42 -21.34
N THR A 225 10.44 -3.35 -22.46
CA THR A 225 10.85 -2.64 -23.68
C THR A 225 10.03 -1.37 -23.98
N GLY A 226 9.03 -1.06 -23.17
CA GLY A 226 8.22 0.15 -23.30
C GLY A 226 8.89 1.41 -22.72
N GLU A 227 8.15 2.52 -22.69
CA GLU A 227 8.62 3.75 -22.06
C GLU A 227 8.72 3.59 -20.55
N PHE A 228 9.88 3.90 -19.99
CA PHE A 228 10.11 3.84 -18.55
C PHE A 228 9.39 5.00 -17.85
N PRO A 229 8.60 4.72 -16.80
CA PRO A 229 8.03 5.76 -15.96
C PRO A 229 9.12 6.69 -15.39
N LYS A 230 8.88 8.01 -15.41
CA LYS A 230 9.85 9.03 -14.98
C LYS A 230 9.61 9.43 -13.55
N LEU A 231 10.69 9.63 -12.78
CA LEU A 231 10.62 10.12 -11.40
C LEU A 231 9.87 11.45 -11.30
N THR A 232 10.03 12.34 -12.29
CA THR A 232 9.32 13.61 -12.35
C THR A 232 7.81 13.44 -12.41
N ASP A 233 7.33 12.39 -13.07
CA ASP A 233 5.90 12.12 -13.19
C ASP A 233 5.32 11.56 -11.89
N LEU A 234 6.11 10.76 -11.16
CA LEU A 234 5.76 10.35 -9.79
C LEU A 234 5.66 11.57 -8.85
N TYR A 235 6.55 12.55 -8.96
CA TYR A 235 6.46 13.80 -8.19
C TYR A 235 5.28 14.68 -8.62
N LYS A 236 4.90 14.69 -9.91
CA LYS A 236 3.66 15.36 -10.34
C LYS A 236 2.44 14.70 -9.72
N ASP A 237 2.42 13.37 -9.65
CA ASP A 237 1.35 12.63 -8.98
C ASP A 237 1.31 12.97 -7.48
N ILE A 238 2.46 12.98 -6.79
CA ILE A 238 2.54 13.45 -5.39
C ILE A 238 1.85 14.80 -5.18
N LEU A 239 2.13 15.76 -6.05
CA LEU A 239 1.57 17.11 -5.93
C LEU A 239 0.07 17.14 -6.24
N SER A 240 -0.37 16.32 -7.20
CA SER A 240 -1.78 16.23 -7.62
C SER A 240 -2.64 15.50 -6.60
N PHE A 241 -2.08 14.54 -5.87
CA PHE A 241 -2.75 13.73 -4.86
C PHE A 241 -2.40 14.16 -3.42
N LYS A 242 -1.89 15.38 -3.22
CA LYS A 242 -1.50 15.86 -1.88
C LYS A 242 -2.62 15.75 -0.84
N ASP A 243 -3.88 15.96 -1.25
CA ASP A 243 -5.03 15.88 -0.36
C ASP A 243 -5.30 14.44 0.12
N TYR A 244 -4.87 13.41 -0.62
CA TYR A 244 -4.92 12.01 -0.18
C TYR A 244 -4.00 11.79 1.04
N GLY A 245 -2.77 12.28 0.99
CA GLY A 245 -1.83 12.15 2.10
C GLY A 245 -2.14 13.07 3.27
N GLU A 246 -2.47 14.34 2.98
CA GLU A 246 -2.59 15.38 4.01
C GLU A 246 -3.96 15.45 4.69
N ARG A 247 -5.02 14.91 4.08
CA ARG A 247 -6.39 15.03 4.63
C ARG A 247 -7.13 13.72 4.85
N PHE A 248 -6.70 12.64 4.21
CA PHE A 248 -7.34 11.33 4.39
C PHE A 248 -6.58 10.44 5.37
N LEU A 249 -5.26 10.64 5.52
CA LEU A 249 -4.40 9.85 6.41
C LEU A 249 -3.95 10.60 7.68
N LEU A 250 -4.31 11.87 7.82
CA LEU A 250 -4.10 12.71 9.00
C LEU A 250 -5.47 13.12 9.59
#